data_AF-A0A6A2XBV5-F1
#
_entry.id   AF-A0A6A2XBV5-F1
#
_cell.length_a   1.000
_cell.length_b   1.000
_cell.length_c   1.000
_cell.angle_alpha   90.00
_cell.angle_beta   90.00
_cell.angle_gamma   90.00
#
_symmetry.space_group_name_H-M   'P 1'
#
loop_
_entity.id
_entity.type
_entity.pdbx_description
1 polymer ?
#
loop_
_entity_poly.entity_id
_entity_poly.type
_entity_poly.pdbx_seq_one_letter_code
_entity_poly.pdbx_strand_id
1 'polypeptide(L)'
;MYFLMDPQFGKKLCYVQFPQRFDSIDRHDRNANQNVVFFDINMLGLDGLQGPVYVGTGCVFNRQALYGYDPPVSEKRPKMTYDCWPSWCCCCCGGSRKKSKKKGKKKGLLGGLLFSKKKKKMMGKNYMKKGSAPVFDLEEIEEGLEGYEELEKSSLMSQKNFEKRFGQSPVFIASTLMENGGLPEGTNSTSLIKEAIHVISCGYEEKTEWGKEIGWIYGSVREDILTGFKMHCRRWKSVYCVPKQQAFKGSAPINLSDGCTKF
;
A
#
# COMPACT_ATOMS: atom_id res chain seq x y z
N MET A 1 14.59 16.47 -2.68
CA MET A 1 14.92 15.14 -2.10
C MET A 1 14.56 15.01 -0.62
N TYR A 2 14.62 16.08 0.18
CA TYR A 2 14.32 16.08 1.63
C TYR A 2 13.08 15.26 2.04
N PHE A 3 11.91 15.52 1.44
CA PHE A 3 10.65 14.83 1.80
C PHE A 3 10.68 13.31 1.59
N LEU A 4 11.31 12.83 0.53
CA LEU A 4 11.38 11.40 0.20
C LEU A 4 12.41 10.66 1.05
N MET A 5 13.42 11.36 1.56
CA MET A 5 14.50 10.80 2.39
C MET A 5 14.14 10.78 3.88
N ASP A 6 13.01 11.37 4.28
CA ASP A 6 12.57 11.36 5.68
C ASP A 6 12.23 9.93 6.12
N PRO A 7 12.89 9.39 7.17
CA PRO A 7 12.61 8.04 7.67
C PRO A 7 11.16 7.82 8.13
N GLN A 8 10.47 8.85 8.60
CA GLN A 8 9.13 8.72 9.19
C GLN A 8 8.01 8.82 8.16
N PHE A 9 8.15 9.76 7.22
CA PHE A 9 7.12 10.08 6.24
C PHE A 9 7.48 9.62 4.82
N GLY A 10 8.75 9.71 4.42
CA GLY A 10 9.21 9.50 3.05
C GLY A 10 8.82 8.14 2.47
N LYS A 11 8.89 7.07 3.28
CA LYS A 11 8.50 5.72 2.87
C LYS A 11 7.02 5.56 2.48
N LYS A 12 6.14 6.46 2.94
CA LYS A 12 4.69 6.44 2.65
C LYS A 12 4.28 7.39 1.53
N LEU A 13 5.24 8.14 0.98
CA LEU A 13 4.98 9.09 -0.09
C LEU A 13 4.99 8.38 -1.44
N CYS A 14 3.94 8.61 -2.24
CA CYS A 14 3.90 8.18 -3.63
C CYS A 14 4.55 9.20 -4.54
N TYR A 15 4.34 10.50 -4.33
CA TYR A 15 4.99 11.55 -5.10
C TYR A 15 5.04 12.88 -4.36
N VAL A 16 5.97 13.72 -4.79
CA VAL A 16 6.07 15.13 -4.38
C VAL A 16 5.72 16.00 -5.58
N GLN A 17 4.64 16.78 -5.46
CA GLN A 17 4.14 17.70 -6.47
C GLN A 17 4.66 19.11 -6.18
N PHE A 18 5.13 19.78 -7.23
CA PHE A 18 5.55 21.17 -7.19
C PHE A 18 4.51 22.06 -7.90
N PRO A 19 4.36 23.34 -7.50
CA PRO A 19 3.54 24.30 -8.23
C PRO A 19 4.09 24.49 -9.63
N GLN A 20 3.23 24.30 -10.64
CA GLN A 20 3.54 24.74 -12.00
C GLN A 20 3.29 26.25 -12.07
N ARG A 21 4.31 27.00 -12.48
CA ARG A 21 4.20 28.45 -12.71
C ARG A 21 4.42 28.74 -14.18
N PHE A 22 3.85 29.84 -14.65
CA PHE A 22 4.02 30.27 -16.03
C PHE A 22 4.70 31.63 -16.11
N ASP A 23 5.56 31.80 -17.10
CA ASP A 23 6.18 33.08 -17.45
C ASP A 23 5.38 33.77 -18.57
N SER A 24 5.69 35.05 -18.82
CA SER A 24 5.11 35.85 -19.92
C SER A 24 3.59 36.06 -19.83
N ILE A 25 3.08 36.21 -18.61
CA ILE A 25 1.67 36.49 -18.35
C ILE A 25 1.47 38.01 -18.32
N ASP A 26 0.42 38.47 -18.96
CA ASP A 26 0.04 39.88 -18.94
C ASP A 26 -0.23 40.36 -17.50
N ARG A 27 0.04 41.65 -17.23
CA ARG A 27 -0.16 42.25 -15.90
C ARG A 27 -1.60 42.14 -15.41
N HIS A 28 -2.56 42.13 -16.33
CA HIS A 28 -3.98 42.02 -16.02
C HIS A 28 -4.48 40.57 -15.96
N ASP A 29 -3.67 39.58 -16.33
CA ASP A 29 -4.00 38.14 -16.43
C ASP A 29 -5.47 37.87 -16.81
N ARG A 30 -5.92 38.50 -17.90
CA ARG A 30 -7.35 38.48 -18.30
C ARG A 30 -7.87 37.06 -18.55
N ASN A 31 -6.99 36.15 -18.97
CA ASN A 31 -7.33 34.76 -19.24
C ASN A 31 -7.21 33.87 -18.00
N ALA A 32 -6.84 34.42 -16.84
CA ALA A 32 -6.61 33.70 -15.59
C ALA A 32 -5.65 32.49 -15.74
N ASN A 33 -4.64 32.63 -16.58
CA ASN A 33 -3.72 31.55 -16.94
C ASN A 33 -2.79 31.15 -15.78
N GLN A 34 -2.60 32.02 -14.79
CA GLN A 34 -1.82 31.67 -13.59
C GLN A 34 -2.46 30.58 -12.74
N ASN A 35 -3.79 30.47 -12.80
CA ASN A 35 -4.58 29.55 -12.00
C ASN A 35 -4.16 29.50 -10.51
N VAL A 36 -3.93 30.70 -9.93
CA VAL A 36 -3.41 30.89 -8.57
C VAL A 36 -4.27 30.20 -7.53
N VAL A 37 -5.59 30.26 -7.66
CA VAL A 37 -6.53 29.63 -6.70
C VAL A 37 -6.33 28.12 -6.64
N PHE A 38 -6.14 27.48 -7.80
CA PHE A 38 -5.92 26.04 -7.83
C PHE A 38 -4.58 25.67 -7.19
N PHE A 39 -3.48 26.32 -7.60
CA PHE A 39 -2.14 25.97 -7.11
C PHE A 39 -1.85 26.43 -5.68
N ASP A 40 -2.31 27.62 -5.27
CA ASP A 40 -1.94 28.21 -3.97
C ASP A 40 -3.00 28.04 -2.88
N ILE A 41 -4.24 27.69 -3.23
CA ILE A 41 -5.29 27.49 -2.23
C ILE A 41 -5.69 26.01 -2.20
N ASN A 42 -6.17 25.46 -3.31
CA ASN A 42 -6.71 24.11 -3.33
C ASN A 42 -5.63 23.04 -3.06
N MET A 43 -4.49 23.12 -3.75
CA MET A 43 -3.43 22.11 -3.62
C MET A 43 -2.78 22.13 -2.23
N LEU A 44 -2.58 23.32 -1.65
CA LEU A 44 -2.12 23.46 -0.27
C LEU A 44 -3.17 22.95 0.74
N GLY A 45 -4.46 23.19 0.48
CA GLY A 45 -5.54 22.65 1.32
C GLY A 45 -5.59 21.12 1.30
N LEU A 46 -5.42 20.50 0.12
CA LEU A 46 -5.38 19.05 -0.04
C LEU A 46 -4.15 18.39 0.62
N ASP A 47 -3.04 19.12 0.69
CA ASP A 47 -1.81 18.67 1.37
C ASP A 47 -2.03 18.37 2.85
N GLY A 48 -2.93 19.11 3.51
CA GLY A 48 -3.32 18.87 4.90
C GLY A 48 -4.14 17.59 5.13
N LEU A 49 -4.69 16.98 4.06
CA LEU A 49 -5.50 15.75 4.14
C LEU A 49 -4.65 14.52 3.77
N GLN A 50 -4.58 14.21 2.49
CA GLN A 50 -3.85 13.06 1.95
C GLN A 50 -2.71 13.47 1.00
N GLY A 51 -2.70 14.73 0.56
CA GLY A 51 -1.77 15.24 -0.43
C GLY A 51 -2.47 15.84 -1.65
N PRO A 52 -1.76 16.65 -2.45
CA PRO A 52 -2.26 17.22 -3.70
C PRO A 52 -2.52 16.14 -4.75
N VAL A 53 -3.37 16.45 -5.73
CA VAL A 53 -3.56 15.62 -6.93
C VAL A 53 -2.37 15.73 -7.89
N TYR A 54 -2.15 14.72 -8.73
CA TYR A 54 -1.15 14.81 -9.79
C TYR A 54 -1.71 15.60 -10.97
N VAL A 55 -0.93 16.55 -11.49
CA VAL A 55 -1.35 17.51 -12.54
C VAL A 55 -0.52 17.39 -13.83
N GLY A 56 0.16 16.26 -14.02
CA GLY A 56 0.90 15.97 -15.26
C GLY A 56 2.33 16.51 -15.34
N THR A 57 2.74 17.46 -14.49
CA THR A 57 4.09 18.05 -14.54
C THR A 57 4.69 18.31 -13.15
N GLY A 58 6.00 18.55 -13.09
CA GLY A 58 6.68 19.01 -11.87
C GLY A 58 6.53 18.05 -10.70
N CYS A 59 6.68 16.75 -10.94
CA CYS A 59 6.49 15.71 -9.93
C CYS A 59 7.70 14.78 -9.83
N VAL A 60 7.93 14.28 -8.62
CA VAL A 60 8.90 13.19 -8.37
C VAL A 60 8.14 12.01 -7.79
N PHE A 61 8.08 10.91 -8.53
CA PHE A 61 7.38 9.69 -8.14
C PHE A 61 8.27 8.71 -7.40
N ASN A 62 7.67 7.99 -6.47
CA ASN A 62 8.22 6.79 -5.87
C ASN A 62 7.94 5.61 -6.82
N ARG A 63 9.02 4.95 -7.24
CA ARG A 63 8.99 3.79 -8.13
C ARG A 63 8.06 2.68 -7.64
N GLN A 64 8.10 2.36 -6.34
CA GLN A 64 7.29 1.28 -5.78
C GLN A 64 5.78 1.60 -5.81
N ALA A 65 5.43 2.87 -5.61
CA ALA A 65 4.05 3.33 -5.72
C ALA A 65 3.52 3.24 -7.17
N LEU A 66 4.37 3.55 -8.16
CA LEU A 66 4.03 3.46 -9.58
C LEU A 66 3.78 2.02 -10.06
N TYR A 67 4.54 1.08 -9.52
CA TYR A 67 4.33 -0.37 -9.74
C TYR A 67 3.10 -0.92 -9.00
N GLY A 68 2.43 -0.08 -8.21
CA GLY A 68 1.20 -0.44 -7.53
C GLY A 68 1.38 -1.34 -6.32
N TYR A 69 2.56 -1.33 -5.70
CA TYR A 69 2.73 -1.89 -4.37
C TYR A 69 2.00 -1.03 -3.34
N ASP A 70 1.60 -1.63 -2.23
CA ASP A 70 1.00 -0.92 -1.12
C ASP A 70 2.08 -0.21 -0.27
N PRO A 71 1.75 0.91 0.38
CA PRO A 71 2.70 1.61 1.22
C PRO A 71 3.13 0.72 2.40
N PRO A 72 4.39 0.81 2.85
CA PRO A 72 4.86 0.03 3.98
C PRO A 72 4.04 0.34 5.24
N VAL A 73 3.63 -0.71 5.94
CA VAL A 73 2.80 -0.59 7.15
C VAL A 73 3.58 0.23 8.17
N SER A 74 2.97 1.32 8.66
CA SER A 74 3.57 2.11 9.72
C SER A 74 3.79 1.24 10.95
N GLU A 75 4.98 1.28 11.53
CA GLU A 75 5.16 0.82 12.91
C GLU A 75 4.13 1.52 13.78
N LYS A 76 3.30 0.73 14.47
CA LYS A 76 2.31 1.28 15.39
C LYS A 76 3.10 2.04 16.45
N ARG A 77 2.85 3.34 16.60
CA ARG A 77 3.35 4.06 17.77
C ARG A 77 2.98 3.24 19.01
N PRO A 78 3.93 2.98 19.93
CA PRO A 78 3.58 2.38 21.21
C PRO A 78 2.40 3.17 21.76
N LYS A 79 1.29 2.49 22.06
CA LYS A 79 0.18 3.16 22.76
C LYS A 79 0.80 3.74 24.02
N MET A 80 0.63 5.05 24.21
CA MET A 80 1.02 5.69 25.46
C MET A 80 0.13 5.10 26.55
N THR A 81 0.59 4.02 27.18
CA THR A 81 -0.02 3.49 28.39
C THR A 81 0.35 4.46 29.50
N TYR A 82 -0.65 5.01 30.19
CA TYR A 82 -0.50 5.91 31.34
C TYR A 82 0.05 5.17 32.58
N ASP A 83 0.91 4.17 32.40
CA ASP A 83 1.44 3.31 33.47
C ASP A 83 2.96 3.47 33.65
N CYS A 84 3.52 4.61 33.23
CA CYS A 84 4.91 4.95 33.51
C CYS A 84 4.98 6.02 34.60
N TRP A 85 4.68 5.62 35.84
CA TRP A 85 5.20 6.35 36.99
C TRP A 85 6.68 5.96 37.14
N PRO A 86 7.65 6.89 37.15
CA PRO A 86 9.02 6.57 37.52
C PRO A 86 9.07 5.82 38.87
N SER A 87 9.84 4.74 38.92
CA SER A 87 10.09 3.86 40.08
C SER A 87 10.35 4.61 41.41
N TRP A 88 10.85 5.84 41.36
CA TRP A 88 11.15 6.66 42.53
C TRP A 88 9.92 7.13 43.31
N CYS A 89 8.72 7.17 42.73
CA CYS A 89 7.58 7.85 43.36
C CYS A 89 6.58 6.93 44.09
N CYS A 90 6.92 5.66 44.30
CA CYS A 90 6.06 4.70 45.00
C CYS A 90 6.39 4.55 46.49
N CYS A 91 6.72 5.65 47.19
CA CYS A 91 7.06 5.60 48.63
C CYS A 91 6.00 6.18 49.58
N CYS A 92 4.84 6.65 49.10
CA CYS A 92 3.89 7.37 49.98
C CYS A 92 2.41 7.00 49.82
N CYS A 93 2.06 5.74 49.58
CA CYS A 93 0.67 5.27 49.74
C CYS A 93 0.64 3.83 50.25
N GLY A 94 0.80 3.66 51.57
CA GLY A 94 0.54 2.41 52.27
C GLY A 94 -0.93 1.99 52.12
N GLY A 95 -1.15 0.73 51.74
CA GLY A 95 -2.48 0.19 51.53
C GLY A 95 -2.48 -1.30 51.26
N SER A 96 -1.90 -2.09 52.17
CA SER A 96 -1.97 -3.55 52.15
C SER A 96 -3.42 -4.05 52.21
N ARG A 97 -3.91 -4.71 51.16
CA ARG A 97 -5.07 -5.64 51.27
C ARG A 97 -4.84 -6.92 50.48
N LYS A 98 -4.62 -7.99 51.26
CA LYS A 98 -4.61 -9.41 50.84
C LYS A 98 -5.94 -9.80 50.19
N LYS A 99 -5.86 -10.64 49.15
CA LYS A 99 -6.98 -11.40 48.58
C LYS A 99 -7.63 -12.27 49.67
N SER A 100 -8.97 -12.25 49.75
CA SER A 100 -9.71 -13.40 50.28
C SER A 100 -10.91 -13.74 49.38
N LYS A 101 -11.01 -15.02 49.03
CA LYS A 101 -12.19 -15.66 48.44
C LYS A 101 -12.97 -16.33 49.57
N LYS A 102 -14.28 -16.05 49.72
CA LYS A 102 -15.37 -17.06 49.67
C LYS A 102 -16.76 -16.52 50.07
N LYS A 103 -17.73 -16.86 49.18
CA LYS A 103 -19.08 -17.40 49.39
C LYS A 103 -20.09 -16.71 50.34
N GLY A 104 -21.27 -16.39 49.78
CA GLY A 104 -22.53 -16.97 50.29
C GLY A 104 -23.77 -16.07 50.42
N LYS A 105 -24.66 -16.15 49.41
CA LYS A 105 -26.16 -16.17 49.43
C LYS A 105 -27.00 -15.30 50.40
N LYS A 106 -27.94 -14.54 49.79
CA LYS A 106 -29.44 -14.52 49.92
C LYS A 106 -29.94 -13.13 49.46
N LYS A 107 -31.14 -12.84 48.94
CA LYS A 107 -32.33 -13.51 48.36
C LYS A 107 -33.30 -12.36 47.97
N GLY A 108 -34.07 -12.49 46.88
CA GLY A 108 -35.27 -11.66 46.54
C GLY A 108 -34.97 -10.30 45.91
N LEU A 109 -35.72 -9.75 44.94
CA LEU A 109 -37.08 -10.03 44.46
C LEU A 109 -37.27 -9.34 43.09
N LEU A 110 -38.11 -9.93 42.23
CA LEU A 110 -38.77 -9.40 41.01
C LEU A 110 -37.97 -9.16 39.71
N GLY A 111 -38.41 -9.86 38.65
CA GLY A 111 -38.12 -9.53 37.25
C GLY A 111 -37.90 -10.75 36.35
N GLY A 112 -38.87 -11.66 36.25
CA GLY A 112 -38.81 -12.79 35.33
C GLY A 112 -39.20 -12.40 33.90
N LEU A 113 -38.45 -12.89 32.91
CA LEU A 113 -39.02 -13.68 31.81
C LEU A 113 -37.93 -14.51 31.15
N LEU A 114 -38.26 -15.79 30.94
CA LEU A 114 -37.42 -16.89 30.47
C LEU A 114 -37.33 -16.90 28.95
N PHE A 115 -36.20 -17.37 28.38
CA PHE A 115 -36.15 -18.48 27.41
C PHE A 115 -34.69 -18.94 27.20
N SER A 116 -34.35 -20.13 27.71
CA SER A 116 -33.14 -20.90 27.34
C SER A 116 -33.58 -22.32 26.99
N LYS A 117 -33.30 -22.77 25.76
CA LYS A 117 -33.57 -24.13 25.30
C LYS A 117 -32.27 -24.95 25.24
N LYS A 118 -32.06 -25.66 26.35
CA LYS A 118 -31.52 -27.02 26.56
C LYS A 118 -30.71 -27.73 25.45
N LYS A 119 -29.50 -28.12 25.87
CA LYS A 119 -28.62 -29.21 25.40
C LYS A 119 -29.30 -30.60 25.46
N LYS A 120 -28.99 -31.52 24.55
CA LYS A 120 -29.06 -32.98 24.79
C LYS A 120 -27.98 -33.73 24.00
N LYS A 121 -27.10 -34.43 24.74
CA LYS A 121 -26.23 -35.54 24.31
C LYS A 121 -27.01 -36.85 24.52
N MET A 122 -26.76 -37.88 23.71
CA MET A 122 -27.16 -39.26 24.01
C MET A 122 -26.08 -40.26 23.57
N MET A 123 -25.79 -41.21 24.47
CA MET A 123 -24.97 -42.43 24.37
C MET A 123 -25.66 -43.43 23.39
N GLY A 124 -25.09 -44.48 22.78
CA GLY A 124 -23.88 -45.31 22.93
C GLY A 124 -24.24 -46.80 22.60
N LYS A 125 -23.23 -47.63 22.22
CA LYS A 125 -23.20 -49.14 22.08
C LYS A 125 -23.69 -49.75 20.74
N ASN A 126 -23.13 -50.80 20.11
CA ASN A 126 -22.05 -51.77 20.43
C ASN A 126 -21.71 -52.75 19.24
N TYR A 127 -20.45 -53.24 19.22
CA TYR A 127 -19.86 -54.55 18.79
C TYR A 127 -20.02 -55.19 17.37
N MET A 128 -18.88 -55.48 16.72
CA MET A 128 -18.40 -56.86 16.39
C MET A 128 -16.94 -56.86 15.86
N LYS A 129 -16.24 -57.98 16.01
CA LYS A 129 -14.77 -58.21 15.90
C LYS A 129 -14.47 -59.34 14.90
N LYS A 130 -13.44 -59.18 14.04
CA LYS A 130 -12.50 -60.15 13.38
C LYS A 130 -12.21 -59.71 11.92
N GLY A 131 -11.01 -59.77 11.35
CA GLY A 131 -9.72 -60.32 11.79
C GLY A 131 -8.56 -60.01 10.81
N SER A 132 -7.36 -60.49 11.17
CA SER A 132 -6.09 -60.68 10.42
C SER A 132 -5.34 -59.47 9.80
N ALA A 133 -4.12 -59.24 10.30
CA ALA A 133 -3.06 -58.33 9.84
C ALA A 133 -2.18 -58.98 8.73
N PRO A 134 -1.04 -58.39 8.28
CA PRO A 134 -0.58 -56.99 8.24
C PRO A 134 -0.14 -56.56 6.81
N VAL A 135 -0.29 -55.29 6.42
CA VAL A 135 0.44 -54.73 5.26
C VAL A 135 0.95 -53.35 5.66
N PHE A 136 2.23 -53.15 5.36
CA PHE A 136 3.14 -52.14 5.88
C PHE A 136 2.62 -50.69 5.82
N ASP A 137 2.90 -49.95 6.90
CA ASP A 137 2.85 -48.49 7.01
C ASP A 137 3.54 -47.82 5.81
N LEU A 138 2.79 -47.01 5.06
CA LEU A 138 3.30 -46.17 3.98
C LEU A 138 2.67 -44.77 3.99
N GLU A 139 2.05 -44.36 5.10
CA GLU A 139 1.37 -43.07 5.22
C GLU A 139 2.29 -41.95 5.78
N GLU A 140 3.52 -42.26 6.22
CA GLU A 140 4.42 -41.27 6.85
C GLU A 140 5.38 -40.55 5.88
N ILE A 141 5.23 -40.74 4.56
CA ILE A 141 5.99 -40.02 3.53
C ILE A 141 5.10 -39.08 2.69
N GLU A 142 3.78 -39.26 2.73
CA GLU A 142 2.83 -38.50 1.90
C GLU A 142 2.62 -37.07 2.43
N GLU A 143 2.54 -36.87 3.75
CA GLU A 143 2.41 -35.54 4.37
C GLU A 143 3.67 -34.65 4.21
N GLY A 144 4.82 -35.24 3.88
CA GLY A 144 6.06 -34.51 3.60
C GLY A 144 6.20 -34.04 2.15
N LEU A 145 5.47 -34.66 1.21
CA LEU A 145 5.53 -34.37 -0.22
C LEU A 145 4.45 -33.38 -0.66
N GLU A 146 3.26 -33.44 -0.05
CA GLU A 146 2.15 -32.53 -0.34
C GLU A 146 2.48 -31.08 0.00
N GLY A 147 3.21 -30.84 1.09
CA GLY A 147 3.68 -29.51 1.46
C GLY A 147 4.74 -28.94 0.49
N TYR A 148 5.51 -29.81 -0.17
CA TYR A 148 6.52 -29.39 -1.16
C TYR A 148 5.86 -29.06 -2.49
N GLU A 149 4.89 -29.86 -2.93
CA GLU A 149 4.08 -29.56 -4.11
C GLU A 149 3.20 -28.31 -3.93
N GLU A 150 2.66 -28.08 -2.73
CA GLU A 150 1.85 -26.89 -2.45
C GLU A 150 2.71 -25.62 -2.39
N LEU A 151 3.92 -25.72 -1.84
CA LEU A 151 4.92 -24.64 -1.89
C LEU A 151 5.43 -24.37 -3.31
N GLU A 152 5.73 -25.40 -4.09
CA GLU A 152 6.11 -25.25 -5.51
C GLU A 152 4.95 -24.68 -6.33
N LYS A 153 3.71 -25.16 -6.15
CA LYS A 153 2.52 -24.57 -6.76
C LYS A 153 2.34 -23.12 -6.31
N SER A 154 2.57 -22.77 -5.05
CA SER A 154 2.49 -21.38 -4.57
C SER A 154 3.57 -20.48 -5.18
N SER A 155 4.79 -20.99 -5.31
CA SER A 155 5.94 -20.30 -5.92
C SER A 155 5.71 -20.08 -7.41
N LEU A 156 5.28 -21.12 -8.13
CA LEU A 156 4.94 -21.08 -9.55
C LEU A 156 3.73 -20.17 -9.82
N MET A 157 2.72 -20.18 -8.95
CA MET A 157 1.59 -19.27 -9.03
C MET A 157 2.02 -17.82 -8.74
N SER A 158 2.97 -17.60 -7.81
CA SER A 158 3.53 -16.28 -7.56
C SER A 158 4.30 -15.73 -8.76
N GLN A 159 5.12 -16.56 -9.42
CA GLN A 159 5.86 -16.18 -10.63
C GLN A 159 4.92 -15.84 -11.78
N LYS A 160 3.91 -16.68 -12.04
CA LYS A 160 2.87 -16.40 -13.05
C LYS A 160 2.12 -15.11 -12.78
N ASN A 161 1.88 -14.77 -11.51
CA ASN A 161 1.26 -13.50 -11.13
C ASN A 161 2.17 -12.30 -11.44
N PHE A 162 3.48 -12.41 -11.17
CA PHE A 162 4.44 -11.36 -11.52
C PHE A 162 4.59 -11.19 -13.02
N GLU A 163 4.61 -12.28 -13.79
CA GLU A 163 4.66 -12.22 -15.25
C GLU A 163 3.41 -11.57 -15.84
N LYS A 164 2.23 -11.94 -15.32
CA LYS A 164 0.96 -11.31 -15.72
C LYS A 164 0.94 -9.82 -15.36
N ARG A 165 1.54 -9.44 -14.23
CA ARG A 165 1.49 -8.07 -13.73
C ARG A 165 2.51 -7.18 -14.45
N PHE A 166 3.79 -7.57 -14.47
CA PHE A 166 4.90 -6.76 -14.97
C PHE A 166 5.35 -7.09 -16.40
N GLY A 167 5.07 -8.30 -16.90
CA GLY A 167 5.52 -8.78 -18.22
C GLY A 167 6.52 -9.93 -18.12
N GLN A 168 7.02 -10.39 -19.27
CA GLN A 168 7.80 -11.63 -19.37
C GLN A 168 9.30 -11.47 -19.04
N SER A 169 9.81 -10.25 -18.83
CA SER A 169 11.25 -10.04 -18.59
C SER A 169 11.62 -10.37 -17.14
N PRO A 170 12.42 -11.42 -16.88
CA PRO A 170 12.82 -11.79 -15.52
C PRO A 170 13.77 -10.75 -14.91
N VAL A 171 14.59 -10.07 -15.74
CA VAL A 171 15.50 -9.02 -15.28
C VAL A 171 14.71 -7.80 -14.80
N PHE A 172 13.65 -7.43 -15.51
CA PHE A 172 12.77 -6.35 -15.10
C PHE A 172 12.03 -6.69 -13.80
N ILE A 173 11.41 -7.88 -13.72
CA ILE A 173 10.74 -8.35 -12.50
C ILE A 173 11.69 -8.34 -11.31
N ALA A 174 12.89 -8.92 -11.45
CA ALA A 174 13.90 -8.94 -10.39
C ALA A 174 14.26 -7.53 -9.93
N SER A 175 14.42 -6.58 -10.86
CA SER A 175 14.66 -5.19 -10.51
C SER A 175 13.50 -4.59 -9.71
N THR A 176 12.24 -4.90 -10.02
CA THR A 176 11.08 -4.35 -9.28
C THR A 176 11.07 -4.77 -7.81
N LEU A 177 11.55 -5.97 -7.49
CA LEU A 177 11.61 -6.53 -6.14
C LEU A 177 12.70 -5.87 -5.28
N MET A 178 13.67 -5.19 -5.90
CA MET A 178 14.74 -4.50 -5.18
C MET A 178 14.24 -3.14 -4.66
N GLU A 179 14.02 -3.02 -3.35
CA GLU A 179 13.54 -1.78 -2.72
C GLU A 179 14.50 -0.59 -2.91
N ASN A 180 15.80 -0.83 -2.72
CA ASN A 180 16.84 0.20 -2.86
C ASN A 180 17.20 0.50 -4.32
N GLY A 181 16.54 -0.16 -5.28
CA GLY A 181 16.87 -0.10 -6.69
C GLY A 181 18.22 -0.74 -7.02
N GLY A 182 18.74 -0.39 -8.20
CA GLY A 182 19.97 -0.97 -8.73
C GLY A 182 19.73 -2.13 -9.69
N LEU A 183 20.83 -2.79 -10.05
CA LEU A 183 20.86 -3.93 -10.94
C LEU A 183 21.07 -5.21 -10.13
N PRO A 184 20.44 -6.33 -10.52
CA PRO A 184 20.72 -7.61 -9.90
C PRO A 184 22.18 -8.04 -10.17
N GLU A 185 22.77 -8.72 -9.19
CA GLU A 185 24.16 -9.17 -9.24
C GLU A 185 24.40 -10.12 -10.42
N GLY A 186 25.54 -9.97 -11.11
CA GLY A 186 25.93 -10.82 -12.24
C GLY A 186 25.37 -10.42 -13.61
N THR A 187 24.80 -9.22 -13.75
CA THR A 187 24.29 -8.74 -15.04
C THR A 187 25.38 -8.17 -15.95
N ASN A 188 25.39 -8.60 -17.22
CA ASN A 188 26.28 -8.07 -18.26
C ASN A 188 25.63 -6.91 -19.00
N SER A 189 26.42 -5.89 -19.38
CA SER A 189 25.91 -4.70 -20.10
C SER A 189 25.21 -5.07 -21.41
N THR A 190 25.77 -6.00 -22.19
CA THR A 190 25.20 -6.46 -23.46
C THR A 190 23.85 -7.16 -23.28
N SER A 191 23.69 -7.97 -22.22
CA SER A 191 22.39 -8.58 -21.90
C SER A 191 21.36 -7.55 -21.44
N LEU A 192 21.78 -6.54 -20.66
CA LEU A 192 20.88 -5.47 -20.21
C LEU A 192 20.31 -4.66 -21.37
N ILE A 193 21.12 -4.38 -22.40
CA ILE A 193 20.64 -3.67 -23.60
C ILE A 193 19.62 -4.52 -24.36
N LYS A 194 19.86 -5.83 -24.51
CA LYS A 194 18.90 -6.74 -25.16
C LYS A 194 17.57 -6.81 -24.39
N GLU A 195 17.63 -6.91 -23.07
CA GLU A 195 16.44 -6.88 -22.22
C GLU A 195 15.71 -5.54 -22.29
N ALA A 196 16.44 -4.42 -22.30
CA ALA A 196 15.84 -3.09 -22.44
C ALA A 196 15.09 -2.97 -23.78
N ILE A 197 15.68 -3.45 -24.89
CA ILE A 197 15.02 -3.48 -26.20
C ILE A 197 13.75 -4.35 -26.17
N HIS A 198 13.77 -5.47 -25.44
CA HIS A 198 12.60 -6.32 -25.27
C HIS A 198 11.48 -5.63 -24.47
N VAL A 199 11.81 -4.97 -23.35
CA VAL A 199 10.83 -4.28 -22.48
C VAL A 199 10.16 -3.09 -23.17
N ILE A 200 10.86 -2.38 -24.05
CA ILE A 200 10.28 -1.24 -24.80
C ILE A 200 9.53 -1.68 -26.08
N SER A 201 9.41 -2.99 -26.34
CA SER A 201 8.73 -3.47 -27.54
C SER A 201 7.23 -3.20 -27.49
N CYS A 202 6.62 -2.97 -28.65
CA CYS A 202 5.20 -2.62 -28.75
C CYS A 202 4.23 -3.68 -28.19
N GLY A 203 4.65 -4.95 -28.17
CA GLY A 203 3.87 -6.06 -27.65
C GLY A 203 4.11 -6.37 -26.17
N TYR A 204 5.02 -5.65 -25.50
CA TYR A 204 5.40 -5.99 -24.13
C TYR A 204 4.24 -5.84 -23.13
N GLU A 205 3.39 -4.84 -23.35
CA GLU A 205 2.23 -4.59 -22.49
C GLU A 205 1.05 -5.51 -22.79
N GLU A 206 1.11 -6.33 -23.85
CA GLU A 206 0.02 -7.22 -24.23
C GLU A 206 -0.22 -8.28 -23.14
N LYS A 207 -1.49 -8.47 -22.74
CA LYS A 207 -1.90 -9.38 -21.66
C LYS A 207 -1.31 -9.08 -20.28
N THR A 208 -0.67 -7.92 -20.12
CA THR A 208 -0.20 -7.44 -18.81
C THR A 208 -1.21 -6.51 -18.14
N GLU A 209 -0.88 -6.11 -16.90
CA GLU A 209 -1.65 -5.15 -16.10
C GLU A 209 -1.17 -3.69 -16.26
N TRP A 210 -0.14 -3.46 -17.08
CA TRP A 210 0.30 -2.11 -17.49
C TRP A 210 -0.87 -1.32 -18.08
N GLY A 211 -0.99 -0.05 -17.70
CA GLY A 211 -2.07 0.79 -18.18
C GLY A 211 -3.40 0.61 -17.46
N LYS A 212 -3.61 -0.54 -16.78
CA LYS A 212 -4.89 -0.90 -16.17
C LYS A 212 -4.85 -0.73 -14.66
N GLU A 213 -3.83 -1.31 -14.02
CA GLU A 213 -3.68 -1.34 -12.57
C GLU A 213 -2.31 -0.82 -12.10
N ILE A 214 -1.29 -0.88 -12.96
CA ILE A 214 0.08 -0.43 -12.69
C ILE A 214 0.54 0.58 -13.75
N GLY A 215 1.50 1.42 -13.38
CA GLY A 215 1.99 2.49 -14.25
C GLY A 215 1.02 3.65 -14.38
N TRP A 216 1.10 4.35 -15.52
CA TRP A 216 0.10 5.33 -15.92
C TRP A 216 -1.20 4.62 -16.29
N ILE A 217 -2.33 5.12 -15.80
CA ILE A 217 -3.63 4.52 -16.06
C ILE A 217 -4.18 5.05 -17.38
N TYR A 218 -4.28 4.16 -18.36
CA TYR A 218 -4.77 4.48 -19.71
C TYR A 218 -6.29 4.53 -19.76
N GLY A 219 -6.81 5.15 -20.83
CA GLY A 219 -8.25 5.17 -21.13
C GLY A 219 -9.00 6.38 -20.59
N SER A 220 -8.31 7.40 -20.07
CA SER A 220 -8.88 8.68 -19.68
C SER A 220 -8.13 9.82 -20.35
N VAL A 221 -8.84 10.87 -20.78
CA VAL A 221 -8.22 12.13 -21.25
C VAL A 221 -7.43 12.81 -20.13
N ARG A 222 -7.82 12.57 -18.86
CA ARG A 222 -7.14 13.05 -17.65
C ARG A 222 -6.49 11.88 -16.91
N GLU A 223 -5.55 11.22 -17.58
CA GLU A 223 -4.80 10.07 -17.05
C GLU A 223 -3.93 10.43 -15.85
N ASP A 224 -3.48 11.67 -15.78
CA ASP A 224 -2.68 12.24 -14.69
C ASP A 224 -3.46 12.20 -13.36
N ILE A 225 -4.63 12.83 -13.32
CA ILE A 225 -5.47 12.88 -12.12
C ILE A 225 -5.88 11.45 -11.72
N LEU A 226 -6.26 10.62 -12.70
CA LEU A 226 -6.71 9.26 -12.46
C LEU A 226 -5.60 8.39 -11.83
N THR A 227 -4.37 8.52 -12.32
CA THR A 227 -3.24 7.75 -11.82
C THR A 227 -2.87 8.19 -10.40
N GLY A 228 -2.82 9.51 -10.14
CA GLY A 228 -2.60 10.04 -8.79
C GLY A 228 -3.69 9.57 -7.81
N PHE A 229 -4.95 9.61 -8.23
CA PHE A 229 -6.08 9.14 -7.45
C PHE A 229 -6.00 7.64 -7.15
N LYS A 230 -5.65 6.80 -8.13
CA LYS A 230 -5.47 5.35 -7.95
C LYS A 230 -4.41 5.05 -6.89
N MET A 231 -3.29 5.78 -6.88
CA MET A 231 -2.27 5.65 -5.83
C MET A 231 -2.83 6.03 -4.45
N HIS A 232 -3.58 7.13 -4.35
CA HIS A 232 -4.22 7.55 -3.10
C HIS A 232 -5.26 6.53 -2.59
N CYS A 233 -6.01 5.87 -3.48
CA CYS A 233 -6.91 4.78 -3.09
C CYS A 233 -6.18 3.62 -2.40
N ARG A 234 -4.92 3.35 -2.80
CA ARG A 234 -4.01 2.39 -2.16
C ARG A 234 -3.35 2.94 -0.88
N ARG A 235 -3.88 4.02 -0.30
CA ARG A 235 -3.41 4.66 0.94
C ARG A 235 -2.03 5.33 0.86
N TRP A 236 -1.46 5.48 -0.33
CA TRP A 236 -0.30 6.35 -0.50
C TRP A 236 -0.65 7.80 -0.21
N LYS A 237 0.34 8.57 0.23
CA LYS A 237 0.22 10.02 0.44
C LYS A 237 1.07 10.78 -0.56
N SER A 238 0.65 11.96 -0.98
CA SER A 238 1.50 12.88 -1.73
C SER A 238 1.82 14.11 -0.88
N VAL A 239 2.82 14.89 -1.31
CA VAL A 239 3.20 16.15 -0.65
C VAL A 239 3.24 17.27 -1.67
N TYR A 240 2.76 18.45 -1.28
CA TYR A 240 2.88 19.66 -2.05
C TYR A 240 4.07 20.52 -1.57
N CYS A 241 5.08 20.67 -2.41
CA CYS A 241 6.28 21.45 -2.07
C CYS A 241 6.28 22.79 -2.80
N VAL A 242 6.16 23.88 -2.06
CA VAL A 242 6.25 25.25 -2.59
C VAL A 242 7.58 25.88 -2.18
N PRO A 243 8.65 25.71 -2.97
CA PRO A 243 9.93 26.37 -2.71
C PRO A 243 9.82 27.89 -2.89
N LYS A 244 10.66 28.64 -2.15
CA LYS A 244 10.72 30.12 -2.26
C LYS A 244 11.03 30.59 -3.69
N GLN A 245 11.93 29.88 -4.38
CA GLN A 245 12.18 30.08 -5.80
C GLN A 245 11.37 29.06 -6.60
N GLN A 246 10.69 29.53 -7.64
CA GLN A 246 9.88 28.67 -8.50
C GLN A 246 10.77 27.62 -9.17
N ALA A 247 10.53 26.34 -8.86
CA ALA A 247 11.33 25.23 -9.35
C ALA A 247 10.97 24.84 -10.80
N PHE A 248 9.70 24.97 -11.16
CA PHE A 248 9.19 24.64 -12.50
C PHE A 248 8.43 25.83 -13.06
N LYS A 249 8.96 26.39 -14.16
CA LYS A 249 8.35 27.48 -14.93
C LYS A 249 8.13 27.00 -16.36
N GLY A 250 6.93 27.25 -16.89
CA GLY A 250 6.57 26.96 -18.28
C GLY A 250 6.01 28.19 -18.98
N SER A 251 5.62 28.01 -20.24
CA SER A 251 4.95 29.06 -21.02
C SER A 251 3.45 28.82 -21.05
N ALA A 252 2.66 29.81 -20.66
CA ALA A 252 1.21 29.74 -20.77
C ALA A 252 0.74 29.95 -22.21
N PRO A 253 -0.38 29.35 -22.64
CA PRO A 253 -1.04 29.72 -23.89
C PRO A 253 -1.45 31.19 -23.88
N ILE A 254 -1.07 31.91 -24.93
CA ILE A 254 -1.39 33.34 -25.10
C ILE A 254 -2.78 33.49 -25.77
N ASN A 255 -3.13 32.54 -26.64
CA ASN A 255 -4.37 32.54 -27.40
C ASN A 255 -5.53 31.96 -26.58
N LEU A 256 -6.70 32.60 -26.69
CA LEU A 256 -7.91 32.15 -26.02
C LEU A 256 -8.39 30.78 -26.53
N SER A 257 -8.21 30.50 -27.83
CA SER A 257 -8.53 29.20 -28.43
C SER A 257 -7.81 28.05 -27.72
N ASP A 258 -6.53 28.24 -27.46
CA ASP A 258 -5.67 27.24 -26.84
C ASP A 258 -5.93 27.15 -25.33
N GLY A 259 -6.37 28.25 -24.72
CA GLY A 259 -6.86 28.25 -23.34
C GLY A 259 -8.14 27.43 -23.19
N CYS A 260 -9.12 27.63 -24.08
CA CYS A 260 -10.41 26.93 -24.01
C CYS A 260 -10.30 25.42 -24.30
N THR A 261 -9.35 24.98 -25.11
CA THR A 261 -9.19 23.56 -25.50
C THR A 261 -8.39 22.73 -24.51
N LYS A 262 -7.74 23.36 -23.52
CA LYS A 262 -6.86 22.69 -22.55
C LYS A 262 -7.54 22.18 -21.29
N PHE A 263 -8.84 22.45 -21.11
CA PHE A 263 -9.62 22.04 -19.92
C PHE A 263 -10.53 20.83 -20.19
#